data_AF-A0A7W0RMW9-F1
#
_entry.id   AF-A0A7W0RMW9-F1
#
_cell.length_a   1.000
_cell.length_b   1.000
_cell.length_c   1.000
_cell.angle_alpha   90.00
_cell.angle_beta   90.00
_cell.angle_gamma   90.00
#
_symmetry.space_group_name_H-M   'P 1'
#
loop_
_entity.id
_entity.type
_entity.pdbx_description
1 polymer ?
#
loop_
_entity_poly.entity_id
_entity_poly.type
_entity_poly.pdbx_seq_one_letter_code
_entity_poly.pdbx_strand_id
1 'polypeptide(L)'
;MSEHRKQRLADFATWVKDHITGDEKGQAQIFLDRLFQAFGQKGVLEVGGTPEFRIRKGKEDGGGTSFADLVWKPWVLIEMKRRGENLQKHYRQAFDYWTRLVPSHSS
;
A
#
# COMPACT_ATOMS: atom_id res chain seq x y z
N MET A 1 13.52 5.89 -19.30
CA MET A 1 13.59 6.23 -17.86
C MET A 1 14.53 7.41 -17.70
N SER A 2 14.12 8.52 -17.07
CA SER A 2 15.06 9.64 -16.85
C SER A 2 16.11 9.27 -15.78
N GLU A 3 17.32 9.81 -15.92
CA GLU A 3 18.42 9.57 -14.97
C GLU A 3 18.05 10.00 -13.54
N HIS A 4 17.32 11.11 -13.40
CA HIS A 4 16.81 11.56 -12.10
C HIS A 4 15.87 10.55 -11.43
N ARG A 5 15.07 9.81 -12.20
CA ARG A 5 14.19 8.77 -11.63
C ARG A 5 14.99 7.56 -11.17
N LYS A 6 16.02 7.15 -11.93
CA LYS A 6 16.92 6.07 -11.53
C LYS A 6 17.63 6.41 -10.21
N GLN A 7 18.15 7.63 -10.10
CA GLN A 7 18.84 8.07 -8.89
C GLN A 7 17.93 8.04 -7.66
N ARG A 8 16.71 8.62 -7.74
CA ARG A 8 15.76 8.59 -6.62
C ARG A 8 15.39 7.17 -6.18
N LEU A 9 15.24 6.24 -7.11
CA LEU A 9 14.96 4.85 -6.79
C LEU A 9 16.17 4.15 -6.13
N ALA A 10 17.40 4.48 -6.55
CA ALA A 10 18.61 3.98 -5.90
C ALA A 10 18.79 4.55 -4.49
N ASP A 11 18.51 5.84 -4.31
CA ASP A 11 18.55 6.51 -3.00
C ASP A 11 17.50 5.90 -2.06
N PHE A 12 16.29 5.65 -2.57
CA PHE A 12 15.25 4.96 -1.82
C PHE A 12 15.68 3.54 -1.42
N ALA A 13 16.26 2.76 -2.33
CA ALA A 13 16.73 1.41 -2.00
C ALA A 13 17.82 1.44 -0.90
N THR A 14 18.72 2.42 -0.95
CA THR A 14 19.73 2.65 0.09
C THR A 14 19.07 3.03 1.42
N TRP A 15 18.14 3.99 1.40
CA TRP A 15 17.40 4.39 2.59
C TRP A 15 16.63 3.22 3.23
N VAL A 16 15.99 2.37 2.43
CA VAL A 16 15.30 1.16 2.91
C VAL A 16 16.28 0.21 3.60
N LYS A 17 17.46 -0.01 3.03
CA LYS A 17 18.48 -0.87 3.63
C LYS A 17 18.94 -0.34 4.99
N ASP A 18 19.11 0.97 5.11
CA ASP A 18 19.68 1.60 6.28
C ASP A 18 18.67 1.81 7.43
N HIS A 19 17.38 1.99 7.12
CA HIS A 19 16.37 2.41 8.11
C HIS A 19 15.23 1.42 8.32
N ILE A 20 14.94 0.54 7.35
CA ILE A 20 13.80 -0.38 7.44
C ILE A 20 14.25 -1.72 8.00
N THR A 21 13.86 -1.98 9.24
CA THR A 21 14.18 -3.22 9.97
C THR A 21 13.18 -4.34 9.68
N GLY A 22 12.01 -4.01 9.16
CA GLY A 22 10.96 -4.96 8.81
C GLY A 22 9.84 -5.09 9.84
N ASP A 23 9.75 -4.16 10.80
CA ASP A 23 8.58 -4.03 11.67
C ASP A 23 7.40 -3.42 10.88
N GLU A 24 6.38 -4.25 10.65
CA GLU A 24 5.25 -3.98 9.76
C GLU A 24 4.45 -2.75 10.20
N LYS A 25 4.09 -2.63 11.48
CA LYS A 25 3.16 -1.58 11.92
C LYS A 25 3.83 -0.22 12.07
N GLY A 26 5.06 -0.17 12.57
CA GLY A 26 5.75 1.10 12.83
C GLY A 26 6.28 1.78 11.57
N GLN A 27 6.68 1.01 10.55
CA GLN A 27 7.42 1.54 9.40
C GLN A 27 6.65 1.57 8.08
N ALA A 28 5.49 0.91 7.98
CA ALA A 28 4.72 0.80 6.74
C ALA A 28 4.38 2.16 6.11
N GLN A 29 3.81 3.09 6.89
CA GLN A 29 3.38 4.39 6.36
C GLN A 29 4.56 5.22 5.85
N ILE A 30 5.66 5.25 6.60
CA ILE A 30 6.88 5.99 6.23
C ILE A 30 7.51 5.38 4.98
N PHE A 31 7.55 4.04 4.89
CA PHE A 31 8.03 3.34 3.71
C PHE A 31 7.22 3.72 2.46
N LEU A 32 5.88 3.69 2.56
CA LEU A 32 4.99 4.00 1.45
C LEU A 32 5.12 5.46 1.00
N ASP A 33 5.22 6.40 1.94
CA ASP A 33 5.41 7.81 1.61
C ASP A 33 6.74 8.05 0.84
N ARG A 34 7.83 7.46 1.34
CA ARG A 34 9.15 7.51 0.69
C ARG A 34 9.16 6.80 -0.67
N LEU A 35 8.40 5.71 -0.83
CA LEU A 35 8.25 5.02 -2.11
C LEU A 35 7.60 5.94 -3.16
N PHE A 36 6.53 6.63 -2.79
CA PHE A 36 5.85 7.58 -3.70
C PHE A 36 6.77 8.74 -4.09
N GLN A 37 7.55 9.27 -3.14
CA GLN A 37 8.57 10.28 -3.40
C GLN A 37 9.68 9.77 -4.35
N ALA A 38 10.09 8.51 -4.22
CA ALA A 38 11.06 7.90 -5.12
C ALA A 38 10.55 7.87 -6.58
N PHE A 39 9.24 7.60 -6.74
CA PHE A 39 8.56 7.70 -8.04
C PHE A 39 8.33 9.14 -8.54
N GLY A 40 8.69 10.16 -7.74
CA GLY A 40 8.63 11.57 -8.09
C GLY A 40 7.35 12.27 -7.66
N GLN A 41 6.55 11.66 -6.80
CA GLN A 41 5.41 12.32 -6.16
C GLN A 41 5.86 13.14 -4.95
N LYS A 42 5.00 14.02 -4.43
CA LYS A 42 5.32 14.77 -3.19
C LYS A 42 5.20 13.89 -1.93
N GLY A 43 4.29 12.92 -1.97
CA GLY A 43 4.01 12.00 -0.88
C GLY A 43 2.69 11.29 -1.14
N VAL A 44 2.31 10.40 -0.23
CA VAL A 44 1.09 9.59 -0.33
C VAL A 44 -0.15 10.48 -0.24
N LEU A 45 -0.19 11.43 0.70
CA LEU A 45 -1.37 12.27 0.92
C LEU A 45 -1.57 13.27 -0.22
N GLU A 46 -0.49 13.80 -0.79
CA GLU A 46 -0.51 14.80 -1.86
C GLU A 46 -1.06 14.24 -3.18
N VAL A 47 -1.00 12.93 -3.36
CA VAL A 47 -1.61 12.26 -4.52
C VAL A 47 -3.02 11.73 -4.22
N GLY A 48 -3.54 11.96 -3.01
CA GLY A 48 -4.86 11.48 -2.57
C GLY A 48 -4.88 10.04 -2.07
N GLY A 49 -3.72 9.48 -1.70
CA GLY A 49 -3.64 8.20 -1.02
C GLY A 49 -4.19 8.29 0.41
N THR A 50 -4.88 7.25 0.85
CA THR A 50 -5.48 7.16 2.19
C THR A 50 -4.86 5.98 2.95
N PRO A 51 -3.95 6.23 3.91
CA PRO A 51 -3.41 5.18 4.77
C PRO A 51 -4.50 4.67 5.73
N GLU A 52 -4.36 3.43 6.21
CA GLU A 52 -5.29 2.81 7.17
C GLU A 52 -6.76 2.89 6.73
N PHE A 53 -7.02 2.63 5.44
CA PHE A 53 -8.34 2.78 4.87
C PHE A 53 -9.30 1.72 5.43
N ARG A 54 -10.43 2.16 5.99
CA ARG A 54 -11.47 1.28 6.55
C ARG A 54 -12.26 0.57 5.46
N ILE A 55 -12.22 -0.74 5.48
CA ILE A 55 -13.01 -1.62 4.62
C ILE A 55 -14.11 -2.28 5.47
N ARG A 56 -15.36 -2.02 5.13
CA ARG A 56 -16.50 -2.66 5.80
C ARG A 56 -16.66 -4.08 5.28
N LYS A 57 -16.79 -5.05 6.19
CA LYS A 57 -17.09 -6.43 5.85
C LYS A 57 -18.61 -6.62 5.69
N GLY A 58 -19.01 -7.46 4.75
CA GLY A 58 -20.41 -7.84 4.59
C GLY A 58 -20.91 -8.59 5.83
N LYS A 59 -22.22 -8.57 6.08
CA LYS A 59 -22.80 -9.31 7.22
C LYS A 59 -22.55 -10.82 7.10
N GLU A 60 -22.53 -11.34 5.87
CA GLU A 60 -22.21 -12.72 5.54
C GLU A 60 -20.76 -13.13 5.86
N ASP A 61 -19.83 -12.17 5.96
CA ASP A 61 -18.43 -12.39 6.35
C ASP A 61 -18.19 -12.22 7.87
N GLY A 62 -19.25 -12.28 8.67
CA GLY A 62 -19.20 -12.01 10.11
C GLY A 62 -19.22 -10.53 10.50
N GLY A 63 -19.40 -9.62 9.53
CA GLY A 63 -19.45 -8.18 9.78
C GLY A 63 -18.13 -7.57 10.28
N GLY A 64 -18.20 -6.33 10.76
CA GLY A 64 -17.05 -5.60 11.30
C GLY A 64 -16.27 -4.77 10.27
N THR A 65 -15.09 -4.30 10.67
CA THR A 65 -14.23 -3.41 9.87
C THR A 65 -12.83 -4.02 9.79
N SER A 66 -12.29 -4.14 8.58
CA SER A 66 -10.86 -4.33 8.34
C SER A 66 -10.22 -3.03 7.87
N PHE A 67 -8.89 -3.02 7.83
CA PHE A 67 -8.11 -1.87 7.40
C PHE A 67 -7.15 -2.35 6.32
N ALA A 68 -7.05 -1.58 5.23
CA ALA A 68 -5.97 -1.70 4.27
C ALA A 68 -4.87 -0.70 4.61
N ASP A 69 -3.60 -1.07 4.42
CA ASP A 69 -2.48 -0.20 4.78
C ASP A 69 -2.47 1.07 3.94
N LEU A 70 -2.80 0.98 2.65
CA LEU A 70 -2.97 2.15 1.78
C LEU A 70 -3.96 1.89 0.64
N VAL A 71 -4.82 2.87 0.38
CA VAL A 71 -5.65 2.94 -0.84
C VAL A 71 -5.37 4.24 -1.58
N TRP A 72 -5.02 4.16 -2.86
CA TRP A 72 -4.94 5.29 -3.77
C TRP A 72 -5.91 5.07 -4.94
N LYS A 73 -7.10 5.67 -4.80
CA LYS A 73 -8.23 5.42 -5.71
C LYS A 73 -8.00 6.02 -7.11
N PRO A 74 -8.62 5.44 -8.15
CA PRO A 74 -9.33 4.15 -8.13
C PRO A 74 -8.41 2.94 -8.34
N TRP A 75 -7.09 3.13 -8.46
CA TRP A 75 -6.20 2.18 -9.11
C TRP A 75 -5.39 1.27 -8.20
N VAL A 76 -5.13 1.68 -6.95
CA VAL A 76 -4.11 1.01 -6.13
C VAL A 76 -4.64 0.73 -4.72
N LEU A 77 -4.50 -0.52 -4.31
CA LEU A 77 -4.56 -0.96 -2.91
C LEU A 77 -3.23 -1.64 -2.57
N ILE A 78 -2.65 -1.29 -1.42
CA ILE A 78 -1.42 -1.88 -0.93
C ILE A 78 -1.68 -2.46 0.46
N GLU A 79 -1.32 -3.74 0.62
CA GLU A 79 -1.22 -4.44 1.89
C GLU A 79 0.27 -4.67 2.16
N MET A 80 0.77 -4.11 3.24
CA MET A 80 2.11 -4.32 3.75
C MET A 80 2.14 -5.62 4.54
N LYS A 81 3.29 -6.28 4.53
CA LYS A 81 3.55 -7.50 5.29
C LYS A 81 4.92 -7.42 5.95
N ARG A 82 5.15 -8.23 6.98
CA ARG A 82 6.49 -8.32 7.58
C ARG A 82 7.48 -8.84 6.56
N ARG A 83 8.73 -8.40 6.68
CA ARG A 83 9.81 -8.94 5.84
C ARG A 83 9.92 -10.45 6.06
N GLY A 84 9.96 -11.21 4.96
CA GLY A 84 10.05 -12.68 4.99
C GLY A 84 8.70 -13.41 5.08
N GLU A 85 7.59 -12.68 5.17
CA GLU A 85 6.26 -13.28 5.16
C GLU A 85 5.87 -13.79 3.76
N ASN A 86 5.17 -14.93 3.71
CA ASN A 86 4.75 -15.51 2.45
C ASN A 86 3.53 -14.78 1.88
N LEU A 87 3.78 -13.88 0.93
CA LEU A 87 2.77 -13.06 0.27
C LEU A 87 1.67 -13.87 -0.46
N GLN A 88 1.94 -15.10 -0.90
CA GLN A 88 0.92 -15.91 -1.59
C GLN A 88 -0.30 -16.19 -0.70
N LYS A 89 -0.10 -16.31 0.62
CA LYS A 89 -1.18 -16.53 1.58
C LYS A 89 -2.10 -15.31 1.72
N HIS A 90 -1.61 -14.12 1.41
CA HIS A 90 -2.32 -12.85 1.59
C HIS A 90 -2.87 -12.29 0.29
N TYR A 91 -2.47 -12.85 -0.86
CA TYR A 91 -2.97 -12.42 -2.17
C TYR A 91 -4.50 -12.48 -2.26
N ARG A 92 -5.11 -13.54 -1.70
CA ARG A 92 -6.57 -13.68 -1.70
C ARG A 92 -7.26 -12.54 -0.95
N GLN A 93 -6.73 -12.15 0.22
CA GLN A 93 -7.27 -11.08 1.04
C GLN A 93 -7.20 -9.72 0.32
N ALA A 94 -6.05 -9.39 -0.29
CA ALA A 94 -5.90 -8.15 -1.05
C ALA A 94 -6.86 -8.09 -2.26
N PHE A 95 -7.06 -9.23 -2.94
CA PHE A 95 -8.03 -9.34 -4.02
C PHE A 95 -9.48 -9.15 -3.52
N ASP A 96 -9.85 -9.79 -2.41
CA ASP A 96 -11.18 -9.65 -1.81
C ASP A 96 -11.47 -8.22 -1.32
N TYR A 97 -10.45 -7.44 -0.98
CA TYR A 97 -10.58 -6.02 -0.69
C TYR A 97 -10.76 -5.18 -1.96
N TRP A 98 -9.99 -5.48 -3.01
CA TRP A 98 -10.11 -4.81 -4.30
C TRP A 98 -11.54 -4.92 -4.86
N THR A 99 -12.13 -6.12 -4.85
CA THR A 99 -13.50 -6.35 -5.35
C THR A 99 -14.57 -5.57 -4.58
N ARG A 100 -14.33 -5.23 -3.31
CA ARG A 100 -15.24 -4.40 -2.49
C ARG A 100 -15.05 -2.90 -2.71
N LEU A 101 -13.86 -2.48 -3.14
CA LEU A 101 -13.51 -1.07 -3.30
C LEU A 101 -13.84 -0.52 -4.68
N VAL A 102 -13.73 -1.36 -5.72
CA VAL A 102 -14.10 -0.97 -7.08
C VAL A 102 -15.62 -1.01 -7.19
N PRO A 103 -16.29 0.10 -7.57
CA PRO A 103 -17.70 0.06 -7.90
C PRO A 103 -17.92 -0.99 -9.00
N SER A 104 -18.93 -1.86 -8.85
CA SER A 104 -19.38 -2.69 -9.96
C SER A 104 -19.55 -1.80 -11.18
N HIS A 105 -18.80 -2.06 -12.25
CA HIS A 105 -18.97 -1.35 -13.51
C HIS A 105 -20.29 -1.84 -14.11
N SER A 106 -21.40 -1.30 -13.63
CA SER A 106 -22.67 -1.33 -14.34
C SER A 106 -22.51 -0.36 -15.50
N SER A 107 -22.03 -0.87 -16.63
CA SER A 107 -22.21 -0.24 -17.95
C SER A 107 -23.62 -0.52 -18.44
#